data_AF-A0AAV9FHR9-F1
#
_entry.id   AF-A0AAV9FHR9-F1
#
_cell.length_a   1.000
_cell.length_b   1.000
_cell.length_c   1.000
_cell.angle_alpha   90.00
_cell.angle_beta   90.00
_cell.angle_gamma   90.00
#
_symmetry.space_group_name_H-M   'P 1'
#
loop_
_entity.id
_entity.type
_entity.pdbx_description
1 polymer ?
#
loop_
_entity_poly.entity_id
_entity_poly.type
_entity_poly.pdbx_seq_one_letter_code
_entity_poly.pdbx_strand_id
1 'polypeptide(L)'
;MKEMDGGDDDEGGIDGGDDDDDSDEDELPFACFICREEFEDPVVTKCKHYFCEHCALKHHAKNKKCFVCNKPTLGIFNTAHEIRKRMAEKK
;
A
#
# COMPACT_ATOMS: atom_id res chain seq x y z
N MET A 1 -65.60 -18.94 -1.60
CA MET A 1 -64.26 -19.52 -1.41
C MET A 1 -63.85 -20.11 -2.75
N LYS A 2 -63.03 -19.39 -3.51
CA LYS A 2 -62.41 -19.91 -4.73
C LYS A 2 -61.02 -19.30 -4.79
N GLU A 3 -60.07 -20.15 -4.47
CA GLU A 3 -58.64 -19.89 -4.33
C GLU A 3 -58.06 -19.64 -5.72
N MET A 4 -57.21 -18.62 -5.83
CA MET A 4 -56.33 -18.40 -6.98
C MET A 4 -54.96 -18.09 -6.37
N ASP A 5 -54.26 -19.17 -6.05
CA ASP A 5 -52.87 -19.20 -5.64
C ASP A 5 -52.00 -18.87 -6.87
N GLY A 6 -51.08 -17.94 -6.68
CA GLY A 6 -50.18 -17.45 -7.71
C GLY A 6 -48.74 -17.87 -7.44
N GLY A 7 -47.90 -17.67 -8.46
CA GLY A 7 -46.44 -17.71 -8.33
C GLY A 7 -45.80 -18.87 -9.10
N ASP A 8 -45.67 -18.71 -10.41
CA ASP A 8 -44.69 -19.46 -11.22
C ASP A 8 -43.55 -18.47 -11.50
N ASP A 9 -42.55 -18.48 -10.63
CA ASP A 9 -41.35 -17.64 -10.71
C ASP A 9 -40.38 -18.22 -11.76
N ASP A 10 -40.35 -17.55 -12.91
CA ASP A 10 -39.53 -17.85 -14.08
C ASP A 10 -38.06 -17.45 -13.91
N GLU A 11 -37.26 -18.21 -14.66
CA GLU A 11 -35.82 -18.40 -14.67
C GLU A 11 -34.96 -17.13 -14.84
N GLY A 12 -33.74 -17.16 -14.29
CA GLY A 12 -32.77 -16.09 -14.51
C GLY A 12 -31.38 -16.42 -14.00
N GLY A 13 -30.73 -17.41 -14.61
CA GLY A 13 -29.30 -17.61 -14.44
C GLY A 13 -28.51 -16.46 -15.08
N ILE A 14 -27.51 -15.94 -14.35
CA ILE A 14 -26.23 -15.51 -14.93
C ILE A 14 -25.15 -15.68 -13.86
N ASP A 15 -24.28 -16.66 -14.09
CA ASP A 15 -22.98 -16.82 -13.45
C ASP A 15 -22.08 -15.72 -14.02
N GLY A 16 -22.08 -14.56 -13.35
CA GLY A 16 -21.28 -13.39 -13.71
C GLY A 16 -19.97 -13.38 -12.95
N GLY A 17 -19.06 -14.29 -13.31
CA GLY A 17 -17.65 -14.08 -13.06
C GLY A 17 -17.17 -12.97 -14.01
N ASP A 18 -16.87 -11.80 -13.45
CA ASP A 18 -15.94 -10.87 -14.06
C ASP A 18 -14.94 -10.42 -13.00
N ASP A 19 -13.71 -10.78 -13.31
CA ASP A 19 -12.47 -10.66 -12.56
C ASP A 19 -12.00 -9.20 -12.77
N ASP A 20 -12.57 -8.25 -12.04
CA ASP A 20 -11.97 -6.90 -11.95
C ASP A 20 -10.80 -6.96 -10.95
N ASP A 21 -9.71 -7.55 -11.45
CA ASP A 21 -8.33 -7.29 -11.06
C ASP A 21 -8.01 -5.81 -11.33
N ASP A 22 -8.44 -4.92 -10.44
CA ASP A 22 -7.64 -3.74 -10.14
C ASP A 22 -7.32 -3.83 -8.65
N SER A 23 -6.30 -4.65 -8.40
CA SER A 23 -5.53 -4.58 -7.18
C SER A 23 -5.12 -3.11 -7.01
N ASP A 24 -5.88 -2.35 -6.23
CA ASP A 24 -5.45 -1.12 -5.57
C ASP A 24 -4.28 -1.50 -4.63
N GLU A 25 -3.17 -1.92 -5.23
CA GLU A 25 -1.85 -1.97 -4.64
C GLU A 25 -1.59 -0.54 -4.19
N ASP A 26 -1.85 -0.27 -2.91
CA ASP A 26 -1.36 0.83 -2.09
C ASP A 26 -0.43 1.71 -2.93
N GLU A 27 -0.80 2.96 -3.24
CA GLU A 27 0.04 3.91 -3.99
C GLU A 27 1.39 4.11 -3.27
N LEU A 28 2.28 3.14 -3.45
CA LEU A 28 3.56 3.05 -2.79
C LEU A 28 4.41 4.15 -3.43
N PRO A 29 4.98 5.05 -2.61
CA PRO A 29 5.71 6.18 -3.15
C PRO A 29 6.90 5.71 -3.98
N PHE A 30 7.19 6.42 -5.07
CA PHE A 30 8.35 6.15 -5.95
C PHE A 30 9.59 6.96 -5.56
N ALA A 31 9.41 7.98 -4.73
CA ALA A 31 10.49 8.87 -4.30
C ALA A 31 10.53 9.03 -2.78
N CYS A 32 11.74 9.22 -2.25
CA CYS A 32 11.95 9.43 -0.83
C CYS A 32 11.37 10.77 -0.38
N PHE A 33 10.60 10.80 0.71
CA PHE A 33 10.05 12.03 1.26
C PHE A 33 11.09 13.02 1.81
N ILE A 34 12.33 12.57 2.02
CA ILE A 34 13.42 13.39 2.58
C ILE A 34 14.25 14.04 1.46
N CYS A 35 14.78 13.25 0.51
CA CYS A 35 15.59 13.78 -0.60
C CYS A 35 14.78 14.08 -1.86
N ARG A 36 13.55 13.57 -1.99
CA ARG A 36 12.69 13.66 -3.20
C ARG A 36 13.32 13.03 -4.45
N GLU A 37 14.24 12.10 -4.26
CA GLU A 37 14.90 11.31 -5.31
C GLU A 37 14.40 9.87 -5.28
N GLU A 38 14.80 9.08 -6.28
CA GLU A 38 14.58 7.63 -6.30
C GLU A 38 15.13 6.97 -5.02
N PHE A 39 14.47 5.93 -4.54
CA PHE A 39 14.94 5.26 -3.34
C PHE A 39 16.17 4.40 -3.61
N GLU A 40 17.31 4.86 -3.11
CA GLU A 40 18.51 4.04 -2.91
C GLU A 40 18.38 3.33 -1.54
N ASP A 41 18.20 2.02 -1.58
CA ASP A 41 17.88 1.16 -0.42
C ASP A 41 16.68 1.66 0.41
N PRO A 42 15.44 1.48 -0.10
CA PRO A 42 14.24 1.91 0.61
C PRO A 42 14.08 1.13 1.92
N VAL A 43 13.82 1.86 2.99
CA VAL A 43 13.49 1.36 4.32
C VAL A 43 12.11 1.83 4.75
N VAL A 44 11.38 0.93 5.41
CA VAL A 44 10.07 1.17 6.00
C VAL A 44 10.20 1.28 7.52
N THR A 45 9.57 2.32 8.05
CA THR A 45 9.45 2.55 9.50
C THR A 45 8.22 1.83 10.07
N LYS A 46 8.14 1.69 11.40
CA LYS A 46 6.96 1.12 12.07
C LYS A 46 5.63 1.84 11.72
N CYS A 47 5.70 3.08 11.29
CA CYS A 47 4.54 3.86 10.84
C CYS A 47 4.23 3.73 9.34
N LYS A 48 4.80 2.74 8.65
CA LYS A 48 4.65 2.52 7.20
C LYS A 48 5.07 3.70 6.32
N HIS A 49 6.09 4.45 6.75
CA HIS A 49 6.70 5.49 5.91
C HIS A 49 8.03 5.00 5.34
N TYR A 50 8.21 5.27 4.06
CA TYR A 50 9.35 4.84 3.24
C TYR A 50 10.37 5.96 3.08
N PHE A 51 11.65 5.63 3.25
CA PHE A 51 12.79 6.56 3.09
C PHE A 51 14.00 5.82 2.52
N CYS A 52 15.02 6.52 2.04
CA CYS A 52 16.32 5.88 1.78
C CYS A 52 17.01 5.55 3.12
N GLU A 53 17.81 4.49 3.17
CA GLU A 53 18.60 4.11 4.36
C GLU A 53 19.40 5.31 4.90
N HIS A 54 20.17 5.96 4.03
CA HIS A 54 20.98 7.13 4.39
C HIS A 54 20.14 8.31 4.90
N CYS A 55 18.97 8.56 4.29
CA CYS A 55 18.07 9.63 4.67
C CYS A 55 17.44 9.38 6.05
N ALA A 56 17.00 8.14 6.29
CA ALA A 56 16.44 7.70 7.55
C ALA A 56 17.46 7.84 8.70
N LEU A 57 18.69 7.37 8.49
CA LEU A 57 19.78 7.47 9.48
C LEU A 57 20.15 8.94 9.76
N LYS A 58 20.32 9.76 8.71
CA LYS A 58 20.65 11.18 8.84
C LYS A 58 19.56 11.97 9.57
N HIS A 59 18.29 11.65 9.31
CA HIS A 59 17.16 12.24 10.03
C HIS A 59 17.13 11.76 11.48
N HIS A 60 17.26 10.45 11.73
CA HIS A 60 17.25 9.86 13.07
C HIS A 60 18.33 10.46 13.99
N ALA A 61 19.51 10.75 13.44
CA ALA A 61 20.60 11.41 14.15
C ALA A 61 20.23 12.81 14.67
N LYS A 62 19.35 13.53 13.97
CA LYS A 62 18.86 14.86 14.37
C LYS A 62 17.55 14.78 15.17
N ASN A 63 16.64 13.92 14.72
CA ASN A 63 15.28 13.75 15.24
C ASN A 63 14.92 12.27 15.25
N LYS A 64 14.68 11.71 16.44
CA LYS A 64 14.28 10.29 16.62
C LYS A 64 12.82 10.00 16.23
N LYS A 65 12.22 10.87 15.42
CA LYS A 65 10.83 10.83 14.98
C LYS A 65 10.76 10.55 13.48
N CYS A 66 9.61 10.11 13.01
CA CYS A 66 9.36 9.93 11.59
C CYS A 66 9.20 11.29 10.92
N PHE A 67 9.81 11.48 9.76
CA PHE A 67 9.74 12.74 9.02
C PHE A 67 8.31 13.09 8.56
N VAL A 68 7.47 12.10 8.27
CA VAL A 68 6.12 12.31 7.74
C VAL A 68 5.10 12.51 8.86
N CYS A 69 5.00 11.57 9.80
CA CYS A 69 3.96 11.59 10.84
C CYS A 69 4.45 12.01 12.23
N ASN A 70 5.73 12.35 12.39
CA ASN A 70 6.35 12.74 13.67
C ASN A 70 6.24 11.70 14.80
N LYS A 71 5.86 10.45 14.51
CA LYS A 71 5.84 9.34 15.48
C LYS A 71 7.26 8.90 15.83
N PRO A 72 7.54 8.46 17.07
CA PRO A 72 8.87 7.97 17.44
C PRO A 72 9.22 6.72 16.62
N THR A 73 10.32 6.76 15.87
CA THR A 73 10.77 5.61 15.06
C THR A 73 11.51 4.58 15.89
N LEU A 74 12.00 4.96 17.08
CA LEU A 74 12.78 4.10 18.00
C LEU A 74 14.02 3.47 17.36
N GLY A 75 14.49 4.01 16.23
CA GLY A 75 15.60 3.45 15.46
C GLY A 75 15.25 2.21 14.64
N ILE A 76 13.97 1.90 14.48
CA ILE A 76 13.49 0.73 13.73
C ILE A 76 13.27 1.15 12.27
N PHE A 77 14.15 0.66 11.40
CA PHE A 77 14.07 0.81 9.95
C PHE A 77 14.24 -0.58 9.35
N ASN A 78 13.16 -1.13 8.77
CA ASN A 78 13.20 -2.42 8.09
C ASN A 78 13.40 -2.18 6.60
N THR A 79 14.07 -3.08 5.88
CA THR A 79 14.19 -2.97 4.42
C THR A 79 12.81 -3.12 3.76
N ALA A 80 12.43 -2.15 2.94
CA ALA A 80 11.16 -2.13 2.23
C ALA A 80 11.29 -2.87 0.89
N HIS A 81 11.28 -4.20 0.95
CA HIS A 81 11.36 -5.05 -0.23
C HIS A 81 10.20 -4.81 -1.22
N GLU A 82 9.03 -4.44 -0.70
CA GLU A 82 7.85 -4.05 -1.50
C GLU A 82 8.14 -2.87 -2.44
N ILE A 83 8.80 -1.81 -1.96
CA ILE A 83 9.18 -0.65 -2.78
C ILE A 83 10.21 -1.06 -3.84
N ARG A 84 11.21 -1.87 -3.47
CA ARG A 84 12.23 -2.35 -4.42
C ARG A 84 11.60 -3.17 -5.54
N LYS A 85 10.65 -4.04 -5.21
CA LYS A 85 9.96 -4.88 -6.20
C LYS A 85 9.12 -4.01 -7.14
N ARG A 86 8.30 -3.12 -6.61
CA ARG A 86 7.47 -2.18 -7.40
C ARG A 86 8.31 -1.29 -8.32
N MET A 87 9.44 -0.77 -7.85
CA MET A 87 10.34 0.04 -8.67
C MET A 87 11.10 -0.75 -9.74
N ALA A 88 11.34 -2.04 -9.53
CA ALA A 88 11.90 -2.91 -10.54
C ALA A 88 10.86 -3.31 -11.61
N GLU A 89 9.60 -3.46 -11.23
CA GLU A 89 8.50 -3.84 -12.14
C GLU A 89 8.03 -2.67 -13.03
N LYS A 90 8.20 -1.42 -12.60
CA LYS A 90 7.86 -0.22 -13.39
C LYS A 90 8.94 0.27 -14.36
N LYS A 91 10.04 -0.46 -14.51
CA LYS A 91 11.19 -0.07 -15.33
C LYS A 91 11.32 -0.96 -16.57
#